data_AF-A0A1V4HWV1-F1
#
_entry.id   AF-A0A1V4HWV1-F1
#
_cell.length_a   1.000
_cell.length_b   1.000
_cell.length_c   1.000
_cell.angle_alpha   90.00
_cell.angle_beta   90.00
_cell.angle_gamma   90.00
#
_symmetry.space_group_name_H-M   'P 1'
#
loop_
_entity.id
_entity.type
_entity.pdbx_description
1 polymer ?
#
loop_
_entity_poly.entity_id
_entity_poly.type
_entity_poly.pdbx_seq_one_letter_code
_entity_poly.pdbx_strand_id
1 'polypeptide(L)'
;MNKASQSGGGPCTFLVGQNSALTVLQADDRLRVISDDVTVLELRLEREVDHLHVLYASDDQKLTTRAMSASAEALFAWRPSLDRLVLDVAGQDSMARDLITNGVAIIAKDRLVLVPEMVMQRRDNWLVDPERPPLPQLHVMTDGKWHPHRAPKPTGKVYSRFIPWLSQAISFQVADIDNDLHLLHRWMNDPRVDAFWNEAGDLEKHRCYLTDKLADPHMLPVIGCFGDEPFGYFEIYWAKENRIAPFYDADDYDRGWHVVVGNDAFRGRRYISAWLPSLLHYMFLDDCRTQRIVGEPAAAHSQQIRNLERSGFAKIKNFDFPHKRATLVMLLRERFFGDRLWLPASDSPVVSS
;
A
#
# COMPACT_ATOMS: atom_id res chain seq x y z
N MET A 1 19.15 16.60 14.71
CA MET A 1 19.22 17.99 14.20
C MET A 1 19.53 17.93 12.72
N ASN A 2 18.51 17.75 11.88
CA ASN A 2 18.63 17.94 10.44
C ASN A 2 17.86 19.21 10.11
N LYS A 3 18.58 20.23 9.64
CA LYS A 3 17.98 21.38 8.97
C LYS A 3 17.24 20.81 7.76
N ALA A 4 15.92 20.78 7.85
CA ALA A 4 15.10 20.93 6.66
C ALA A 4 15.58 22.23 6.01
N SER A 5 16.16 22.11 4.83
CA SER A 5 16.41 23.23 3.95
C SER A 5 15.06 23.86 3.58
N GLN A 6 14.60 24.82 4.39
CA GLN A 6 13.83 25.93 3.87
C GLN A 6 14.76 26.72 2.96
N SER A 7 14.82 26.35 1.67
CA SER A 7 15.15 27.23 0.54
C SER A 7 15.33 26.38 -0.72
N GLY A 8 14.33 26.44 -1.61
CA GLY A 8 14.37 25.80 -2.93
C GLY A 8 12.99 25.68 -3.51
N GLY A 9 12.36 26.80 -3.90
CA GLY A 9 11.12 26.83 -4.70
C GLY A 9 11.36 26.37 -6.13
N GLY A 10 11.86 25.15 -6.29
CA GLY A 10 12.02 24.48 -7.58
C GLY A 10 10.79 23.62 -7.90
N PRO A 11 10.55 23.31 -9.18
CA PRO A 11 9.44 22.47 -9.58
C PRO A 11 9.56 21.07 -8.94
N CYS A 12 8.48 20.60 -8.32
CA CYS A 12 8.37 19.24 -7.76
C CYS A 12 7.45 18.40 -8.65
N THR A 13 7.84 17.15 -8.92
CA THR A 13 7.08 16.21 -9.78
C THR A 13 6.66 14.98 -8.97
N PHE A 14 5.40 14.59 -9.09
CA PHE A 14 4.84 13.39 -8.45
C PHE A 14 4.07 12.58 -9.49
N LEU A 15 4.33 11.27 -9.58
CA LEU A 15 3.68 10.36 -10.52
C LEU A 15 2.56 9.59 -9.81
N VAL A 16 1.36 9.53 -10.41
CA VAL A 16 0.19 8.84 -9.85
C VAL A 16 -0.46 7.90 -10.87
N GLY A 17 -0.70 6.65 -10.45
CA GLY A 17 -1.37 5.61 -11.22
C GLY A 17 -0.58 5.04 -12.41
N GLN A 18 -1.15 3.98 -13.01
CA GLN A 18 -0.49 3.15 -14.03
C GLN A 18 -1.16 3.22 -15.42
N ASN A 19 -2.50 3.14 -15.51
CA ASN A 19 -3.20 3.04 -16.81
C ASN A 19 -3.33 4.38 -17.55
N SER A 20 -3.44 5.48 -16.81
CA SER A 20 -3.33 6.85 -17.32
C SER A 20 -2.49 7.62 -16.33
N ALA A 21 -1.18 7.69 -16.58
CA ALA A 21 -0.25 8.30 -15.64
C ALA A 21 -0.60 9.79 -15.45
N LEU A 22 -0.81 10.18 -14.20
CA LEU A 22 -0.94 11.58 -13.84
C LEU A 22 0.39 12.08 -13.33
N THR A 23 0.78 13.26 -13.79
CA THR A 23 1.94 13.98 -13.30
C THR A 23 1.47 15.23 -12.57
N VAL A 24 1.72 15.29 -11.26
CA VAL A 24 1.45 16.49 -10.45
C VAL A 24 2.73 17.31 -10.39
N LEU A 25 2.67 18.52 -10.93
CA LEU A 25 3.73 19.50 -10.90
C LEU A 25 3.36 20.61 -9.92
N GLN A 26 4.27 20.96 -9.02
CA GLN A 26 4.14 22.15 -8.19
C GLN A 26 5.22 23.17 -8.54
N ALA A 27 4.80 24.40 -8.86
CA ALA A 27 5.67 25.57 -9.00
C ALA A 27 5.08 26.70 -8.16
N ASP A 28 5.84 27.18 -7.16
CA ASP A 28 5.40 28.18 -6.19
C ASP A 28 4.09 27.80 -5.48
N ASP A 29 3.04 28.60 -5.65
CA ASP A 29 1.70 28.37 -5.12
C ASP A 29 0.79 27.61 -6.10
N ARG A 30 1.24 27.31 -7.32
CA ARG A 30 0.45 26.59 -8.32
C ARG A 30 0.75 25.11 -8.38
N LEU A 31 -0.31 24.32 -8.53
CA LEU A 31 -0.24 22.92 -8.88
C LEU A 31 -0.91 22.70 -10.24
N ARG A 32 -0.28 21.90 -11.08
CA ARG A 32 -0.82 21.46 -12.37
C ARG A 32 -0.78 19.95 -12.42
N VAL A 33 -1.91 19.33 -12.75
CA VAL A 33 -1.99 17.90 -12.99
C VAL A 33 -2.08 17.67 -14.50
N ILE A 34 -1.22 16.81 -15.00
CA ILE A 34 -1.09 16.50 -16.43
C ILE A 34 -1.40 15.03 -16.66
N SER A 35 -2.22 14.74 -17.68
CA SER A 35 -2.46 13.40 -18.23
C SER A 35 -2.18 13.46 -19.72
N ASP A 36 -1.35 12.57 -20.26
CA ASP A 36 -1.04 12.50 -21.71
C ASP A 36 -0.69 13.87 -22.33
N ASP A 37 0.21 14.60 -21.65
CA ASP A 37 0.65 15.97 -21.99
C ASP A 37 -0.44 17.07 -21.96
N VAL A 38 -1.67 16.73 -21.56
CA VAL A 38 -2.78 17.66 -21.39
C VAL A 38 -2.96 18.02 -19.91
N THR A 39 -3.11 19.31 -19.62
CA THR A 39 -3.47 19.74 -18.26
C THR A 39 -4.92 19.39 -17.97
N VAL A 40 -5.17 18.64 -16.89
CA VAL A 40 -6.51 18.18 -16.50
C VAL A 40 -7.04 18.92 -15.29
N LEU A 41 -6.17 19.50 -14.47
CA LEU A 41 -6.53 20.23 -13.26
C LEU A 41 -5.43 21.27 -12.97
N GLU A 42 -5.84 22.50 -12.65
CA GLU A 42 -4.96 23.52 -12.08
C GLU A 42 -5.51 24.03 -10.76
N LEU A 43 -4.62 24.17 -9.79
CA LEU A 43 -4.95 24.56 -8.43
C LEU A 43 -3.99 25.65 -7.96
N ARG A 44 -4.46 26.51 -7.05
CA ARG A 44 -3.63 27.43 -6.26
C ARG A 44 -3.68 27.04 -4.80
N LEU A 45 -2.53 26.83 -4.18
CA LEU A 45 -2.36 26.54 -2.77
C LEU A 45 -2.01 27.80 -1.98
N GLU A 46 -2.94 28.24 -1.15
CA GLU A 46 -2.71 29.30 -0.17
C GLU A 46 -2.13 28.68 1.11
N ARG A 47 -0.81 28.74 1.22
CA ARG A 47 -0.04 27.95 2.19
C ARG A 47 -0.28 28.31 3.65
N GLU A 48 -0.65 29.55 3.94
CA GLU A 48 -0.85 30.03 5.33
C GLU A 48 -2.09 29.43 6.00
N VAL A 49 -3.07 29.02 5.20
CA VAL A 49 -4.36 28.50 5.67
C VAL A 49 -4.66 27.11 5.13
N ASP A 50 -3.74 26.50 4.37
CA ASP A 50 -3.90 25.18 3.74
C ASP A 50 -5.16 25.08 2.85
N HIS A 51 -5.46 26.17 2.15
CA HIS A 51 -6.57 26.24 1.19
C HIS A 51 -6.10 25.95 -0.23
N LEU A 52 -6.86 25.14 -0.93
CA LEU A 52 -6.66 24.78 -2.32
C LEU A 52 -7.80 25.37 -3.14
N HIS A 53 -7.48 26.23 -4.10
CA HIS A 53 -8.43 26.90 -4.97
C HIS A 53 -8.38 26.27 -6.35
N VAL A 54 -9.52 25.80 -6.88
CA VAL A 54 -9.60 25.29 -8.26
C VAL A 54 -9.55 26.46 -9.23
N LEU A 55 -8.52 26.48 -10.08
CA LEU A 55 -8.36 27.46 -11.15
C LEU A 55 -8.91 26.95 -12.48
N TYR A 56 -8.74 25.65 -12.73
CA TYR A 56 -9.19 24.97 -13.94
C TYR A 56 -9.42 23.48 -13.63
N ALA A 57 -10.41 22.90 -14.29
CA ALA A 57 -10.65 21.46 -14.32
C ALA A 57 -11.16 21.07 -15.71
N SER A 58 -10.83 19.86 -16.17
CA SER A 58 -11.35 19.33 -17.43
C SER A 58 -12.83 18.94 -17.30
N ASP A 59 -13.52 18.87 -18.45
CA ASP A 59 -14.93 18.44 -18.50
C ASP A 59 -15.10 16.93 -18.20
N ASP A 60 -14.01 16.15 -18.20
CA ASP A 60 -14.03 14.74 -17.78
C ASP A 60 -14.04 14.66 -16.23
N GLN A 61 -15.24 14.46 -15.68
CA GLN A 61 -15.46 14.39 -14.24
C GLN A 61 -14.69 13.25 -13.56
N LYS A 62 -14.54 12.08 -14.22
CA LYS A 62 -13.80 10.94 -13.66
C LYS A 62 -12.32 11.28 -13.58
N LEU A 63 -11.76 11.83 -14.65
CA LEU A 63 -10.36 12.24 -14.71
C LEU A 63 -10.06 13.38 -13.72
N THR A 64 -10.94 14.37 -13.63
CA THR A 64 -10.85 15.48 -12.68
C THR A 64 -10.89 15.00 -11.22
N THR A 65 -11.78 14.07 -10.89
CA THR A 65 -11.86 13.47 -9.53
C THR A 65 -10.55 12.76 -9.17
N ARG A 66 -10.01 11.97 -10.10
CA ARG A 66 -8.74 11.29 -9.94
C ARG A 66 -7.56 12.27 -9.85
N ALA A 67 -7.57 13.34 -10.63
CA ALA A 67 -6.57 14.42 -10.57
C ALA A 67 -6.59 15.19 -9.24
N MET A 68 -7.76 15.39 -8.64
CA MET A 68 -7.89 15.97 -7.31
C MET A 68 -7.27 15.04 -6.25
N SER A 69 -7.57 13.74 -6.32
CA SER A 69 -6.96 12.72 -5.45
C SER A 69 -5.43 12.70 -5.58
N ALA A 70 -4.91 12.71 -6.81
CA ALA A 70 -3.48 12.78 -7.11
C ALA A 70 -2.81 14.04 -6.53
N SER A 71 -3.46 15.20 -6.66
CA SER A 71 -2.96 16.46 -6.10
C SER A 71 -2.89 16.43 -4.57
N ALA A 72 -3.93 15.87 -3.93
CA ALA A 72 -3.96 15.70 -2.49
C ALA A 72 -2.86 14.74 -2.01
N GLU A 73 -2.68 13.60 -2.67
CA GLU A 73 -1.61 12.64 -2.39
C GLU A 73 -0.23 13.33 -2.45
N ALA A 74 0.04 14.07 -3.53
CA ALA A 74 1.30 14.80 -3.71
C ALA A 74 1.52 15.84 -2.59
N LEU A 75 0.50 16.63 -2.27
CA LEU A 75 0.57 17.64 -1.21
C LEU A 75 0.82 17.04 0.17
N PHE A 76 0.10 15.98 0.55
CA PHE A 76 0.31 15.30 1.83
C PHE A 76 1.67 14.60 1.90
N ALA A 77 2.22 14.16 0.76
CA ALA A 77 3.54 13.58 0.70
C ALA A 77 4.66 14.64 0.82
N TRP A 78 4.52 15.79 0.15
CA TRP A 78 5.47 16.91 0.26
C TRP A 78 5.36 17.64 1.60
N ARG A 79 4.20 17.58 2.26
CA ARG A 79 3.95 18.21 3.56
C ARG A 79 3.29 17.23 4.55
N PRO A 80 4.07 16.29 5.11
CA PRO A 80 3.56 15.26 6.03
C PRO A 80 2.79 15.77 7.26
N SER A 81 3.04 17.03 7.68
CA SER A 81 2.37 17.65 8.82
C SER A 81 0.94 18.12 8.54
N LEU A 82 0.53 18.24 7.28
CA LEU A 82 -0.82 18.68 6.93
C LEU A 82 -1.84 17.61 7.31
N ASP A 83 -2.82 17.97 8.13
CA ASP A 83 -3.89 17.04 8.51
C ASP A 83 -5.12 17.08 7.62
N ARG A 84 -5.26 18.15 6.84
CA ARG A 84 -6.34 18.37 5.90
C ARG A 84 -5.95 19.44 4.89
N LEU A 85 -6.74 19.53 3.82
CA LEU A 85 -6.74 20.68 2.90
C LEU A 85 -8.19 21.14 2.74
N VAL A 86 -8.43 22.45 2.81
CA VAL A 86 -9.74 23.01 2.49
C VAL A 86 -9.80 23.25 0.98
N LEU A 87 -10.85 22.78 0.33
CA LEU A 87 -11.02 22.92 -1.12
C LEU A 87 -12.08 23.97 -1.44
N ASP A 88 -11.69 24.98 -2.22
CA ASP A 88 -12.60 25.93 -2.86
C ASP A 88 -12.77 25.55 -4.33
N VAL A 89 -13.97 25.11 -4.71
CA VAL A 89 -14.33 24.72 -6.07
C VAL A 89 -14.85 25.88 -6.92
N ALA A 90 -14.75 27.13 -6.44
CA ALA A 90 -15.12 28.35 -7.16
C ALA A 90 -16.56 28.32 -7.73
N GLY A 91 -17.52 27.80 -6.96
CA GLY A 91 -18.94 27.71 -7.36
C GLY A 91 -19.30 26.52 -8.25
N GLN A 92 -18.39 25.56 -8.45
CA GLN A 92 -18.66 24.32 -9.19
C GLN A 92 -19.35 23.26 -8.31
N ASP A 93 -20.64 23.44 -8.05
CA ASP A 93 -21.42 22.58 -7.13
C ASP A 93 -21.52 21.11 -7.61
N SER A 94 -21.43 20.84 -8.91
CA SER A 94 -21.34 19.47 -9.43
C SER A 94 -20.03 18.81 -8.99
N MET A 95 -18.90 19.50 -9.15
CA MET A 95 -17.59 18.99 -8.74
C MET A 95 -17.56 18.70 -7.24
N ALA A 96 -18.07 19.60 -6.39
CA ALA A 96 -18.14 19.35 -4.96
C ALA A 96 -18.93 18.07 -4.64
N ARG A 97 -20.11 17.88 -5.28
CA ARG A 97 -20.93 16.68 -5.11
C ARG A 97 -20.22 15.41 -5.59
N ASP A 98 -19.52 15.48 -6.72
CA ASP A 98 -18.78 14.34 -7.27
C ASP A 98 -17.62 13.93 -6.36
N LEU A 99 -16.86 14.91 -5.86
CA LEU A 99 -15.76 14.67 -4.92
C LEU A 99 -16.25 14.05 -3.61
N ILE A 100 -17.41 14.48 -3.09
CA ILE A 100 -18.03 13.88 -1.89
C ILE A 100 -18.52 12.47 -2.18
N THR A 101 -19.27 12.28 -3.27
CA THR A 101 -19.87 10.98 -3.65
C THR A 101 -18.81 9.92 -3.87
N ASN A 102 -17.67 10.31 -4.44
CA ASN A 102 -16.55 9.42 -4.66
C ASN A 102 -15.67 9.24 -3.41
N GLY A 103 -15.86 10.01 -2.34
CA GLY A 103 -15.05 9.91 -1.12
C GLY A 103 -13.66 10.55 -1.23
N VAL A 104 -13.48 11.53 -2.12
CA VAL A 104 -12.27 12.38 -2.16
C VAL A 104 -12.32 13.46 -1.08
N ALA A 105 -13.53 13.97 -0.81
CA ALA A 105 -13.76 15.08 0.11
C ALA A 105 -14.94 14.83 1.04
N ILE A 106 -14.99 15.56 2.15
CA ILE A 106 -16.14 15.62 3.07
C ILE A 106 -16.50 17.07 3.37
N ILE A 107 -17.70 17.28 3.92
CA ILE A 107 -18.05 18.56 4.53
C ILE A 107 -17.67 18.53 6.01
N ALA A 108 -16.80 19.45 6.43
CA ALA A 108 -16.45 19.66 7.82
C ALA A 108 -16.52 21.16 8.13
N LYS A 109 -17.34 21.54 9.12
CA LYS A 109 -17.61 22.95 9.49
C LYS A 109 -17.98 23.81 8.27
N ASP A 110 -18.92 23.30 7.46
CA ASP A 110 -19.44 23.96 6.24
C ASP A 110 -18.39 24.23 5.15
N ARG A 111 -17.25 23.54 5.19
CA ARG A 111 -16.21 23.58 4.17
C ARG A 111 -15.99 22.22 3.55
N LEU A 112 -15.68 22.20 2.26
CA LEU A 112 -15.21 21.00 1.57
C LEU A 112 -13.77 20.73 1.97
N VAL A 113 -13.47 19.53 2.46
CA VAL A 113 -12.18 19.18 3.06
C VAL A 113 -11.67 17.86 2.50
N LEU A 114 -10.41 17.86 2.11
CA LEU A 114 -9.64 16.66 1.76
C LEU A 114 -8.89 16.19 3.00
N VAL A 115 -9.02 14.91 3.33
CA VAL A 115 -8.37 14.28 4.49
C VAL A 115 -7.42 13.19 3.98
N PRO A 116 -6.16 13.14 4.43
CA PRO A 116 -5.17 12.20 3.91
C PRO A 116 -5.62 10.74 4.06
N GLU A 117 -6.25 10.40 5.17
CA GLU A 117 -6.75 9.05 5.46
C GLU A 117 -7.82 8.59 4.47
N MET A 118 -8.65 9.52 3.97
CA MET A 118 -9.67 9.21 2.98
C MET A 118 -9.07 9.05 1.59
N VAL A 119 -8.20 9.97 1.20
CA VAL A 119 -7.48 9.92 -0.07
C VAL A 119 -6.72 8.61 -0.19
N MET A 120 -5.97 8.24 0.85
CA MET A 120 -5.18 7.01 0.90
C MET A 120 -6.02 5.73 0.99
N GLN A 121 -7.34 5.81 1.21
CA GLN A 121 -8.22 4.63 1.17
C GLN A 121 -8.89 4.42 -0.19
N ARG A 122 -8.70 5.34 -1.14
CA ARG A 122 -9.18 5.17 -2.50
C ARG A 122 -8.37 4.11 -3.25
N ARG A 123 -8.87 3.66 -4.41
CA ARG A 123 -8.26 2.59 -5.22
C ARG A 123 -7.66 3.09 -6.53
N ASP A 124 -8.21 4.17 -7.08
CA ASP A 124 -7.97 4.72 -8.42
C ASP A 124 -6.56 5.24 -8.69
N ASN A 125 -5.81 5.55 -7.64
CA ASN A 125 -4.42 6.00 -7.78
C ASN A 125 -3.40 4.86 -7.76
N TRP A 126 -3.73 3.70 -7.21
CA TRP A 126 -2.73 2.66 -6.90
C TRP A 126 -3.05 1.28 -7.47
N LEU A 127 -4.32 0.90 -7.58
CA LEU A 127 -4.70 -0.40 -8.13
C LEU A 127 -4.81 -0.33 -9.65
N VAL A 128 -4.46 -1.44 -10.32
CA VAL A 128 -4.57 -1.55 -11.79
C VAL A 128 -6.03 -1.67 -12.25
N ASP A 129 -6.89 -2.30 -11.44
CA ASP A 129 -8.33 -2.43 -11.69
C ASP A 129 -9.13 -1.87 -10.49
N PRO A 130 -9.20 -0.53 -10.36
CA PRO A 130 -9.83 0.11 -9.21
C PRO A 130 -11.36 0.04 -9.22
N GLU A 131 -11.98 -0.18 -10.39
CA GLU A 131 -13.44 -0.27 -10.56
C GLU A 131 -13.97 -1.68 -10.26
N ARG A 132 -13.13 -2.71 -10.21
CA ARG A 132 -13.54 -4.08 -9.84
C ARG A 132 -14.22 -4.12 -8.47
N PRO A 133 -15.52 -4.45 -8.38
CA PRO A 133 -16.21 -4.51 -7.10
C PRO A 133 -15.71 -5.68 -6.24
N PRO A 134 -15.83 -5.60 -4.90
CA PRO A 134 -15.57 -6.74 -4.04
C PRO A 134 -16.51 -7.90 -4.41
N LEU A 135 -16.01 -9.14 -4.40
CA LEU A 135 -16.83 -10.30 -4.69
C LEU A 135 -17.96 -10.41 -3.65
N PRO A 136 -19.24 -10.60 -4.06
CA PRO A 136 -20.33 -10.88 -3.16
C PRO A 136 -20.01 -12.06 -2.23
N GLN A 137 -20.41 -11.93 -0.97
CA GLN A 137 -20.06 -12.91 0.05
C GLN A 137 -20.90 -14.18 -0.10
N LEU A 138 -20.22 -15.30 -0.33
CA LEU A 138 -20.77 -16.65 -0.30
C LEU A 138 -19.82 -17.48 0.56
N HIS A 139 -20.28 -18.04 1.67
CA HIS A 139 -19.43 -18.90 2.49
C HIS A 139 -19.35 -20.32 1.93
N VAL A 140 -18.18 -20.92 2.10
CA VAL A 140 -17.84 -22.28 1.69
C VAL A 140 -17.11 -22.99 2.81
N MET A 141 -17.04 -24.33 2.71
CA MET A 141 -16.24 -25.17 3.59
C MET A 141 -15.11 -25.79 2.76
N THR A 142 -13.85 -25.50 3.08
CA THR A 142 -12.68 -26.15 2.48
C THR A 142 -11.78 -26.68 3.60
N ASP A 143 -11.32 -27.94 3.50
CA ASP A 143 -10.47 -28.59 4.51
C ASP A 143 -10.93 -28.40 5.98
N GLY A 144 -12.24 -28.44 6.20
CA GLY A 144 -12.86 -28.26 7.52
C GLY A 144 -12.89 -26.81 8.03
N LYS A 145 -12.57 -25.82 7.20
CA LYS A 145 -12.62 -24.39 7.53
C LYS A 145 -13.81 -23.72 6.85
N TRP A 146 -14.59 -22.99 7.64
CA TRP A 146 -15.69 -22.16 7.15
C TRP A 146 -15.19 -20.73 6.87
N HIS A 147 -15.27 -20.29 5.62
CA HIS A 147 -14.76 -18.98 5.19
C HIS A 147 -15.49 -18.47 3.93
N PRO A 148 -15.37 -17.19 3.58
CA PRO A 148 -15.87 -16.68 2.30
C PRO A 148 -15.16 -17.32 1.11
N HIS A 149 -15.92 -17.59 0.05
CA HIS A 149 -15.40 -17.90 -1.27
C HIS A 149 -14.56 -16.72 -1.77
N ARG A 150 -13.30 -16.99 -2.10
CA ARG A 150 -12.34 -15.95 -2.51
C ARG A 150 -12.52 -15.57 -3.97
N ALA A 151 -12.22 -14.31 -4.28
CA ALA A 151 -12.25 -13.84 -5.66
C ALA A 151 -11.17 -14.54 -6.49
N PRO A 152 -11.38 -14.74 -7.81
CA PRO A 152 -10.32 -15.21 -8.70
C PRO A 152 -9.09 -14.31 -8.60
N LYS A 153 -7.91 -14.93 -8.58
CA LYS A 153 -6.63 -14.22 -8.52
C LYS A 153 -6.52 -13.28 -9.73
N PRO A 154 -6.06 -12.04 -9.55
CA PRO A 154 -5.69 -11.19 -10.68
C PRO A 154 -4.46 -11.76 -11.41
N THR A 155 -4.12 -11.18 -12.54
CA THR A 155 -2.90 -11.48 -13.29
C THR A 155 -2.10 -10.19 -13.53
N GLY A 156 -0.78 -10.33 -13.71
CA GLY A 156 0.10 -9.19 -13.96
C GLY A 156 0.19 -8.23 -12.78
N LYS A 157 0.43 -6.95 -13.07
CA LYS A 157 0.59 -5.89 -12.06
C LYS A 157 -0.74 -5.64 -11.34
N VAL A 158 -0.70 -5.52 -10.02
CA VAL A 158 -1.89 -5.30 -9.17
C VAL A 158 -1.84 -3.97 -8.42
N TYR A 159 -0.64 -3.45 -8.18
CA TYR A 159 -0.43 -2.25 -7.37
C TYR A 159 0.79 -1.47 -7.86
N SER A 160 0.72 -0.15 -7.79
CA SER A 160 1.91 0.70 -7.84
C SER A 160 1.73 1.99 -7.05
N ARG A 161 2.83 2.50 -6.51
CA ARG A 161 2.89 3.76 -5.78
C ARG A 161 4.23 4.46 -6.00
N PHE A 162 4.20 5.76 -6.20
CA PHE A 162 5.42 6.57 -6.24
C PHE A 162 5.93 6.83 -4.82
N ILE A 163 7.24 6.66 -4.63
CA ILE A 163 7.92 6.85 -3.34
C ILE A 163 8.81 8.09 -3.42
N PRO A 164 8.37 9.25 -2.88
CA PRO A 164 9.05 10.52 -3.09
C PRO A 164 10.49 10.57 -2.58
N TRP A 165 10.76 9.95 -1.42
CA TRP A 165 12.11 9.93 -0.84
C TRP A 165 13.08 8.97 -1.55
N LEU A 166 12.58 8.14 -2.46
CA LEU A 166 13.40 7.30 -3.34
C LEU A 166 13.39 7.82 -4.79
N SER A 167 12.52 8.78 -5.11
CA SER A 167 12.21 9.20 -6.48
C SER A 167 11.95 8.02 -7.42
N GLN A 168 11.26 6.98 -6.93
CA GLN A 168 11.05 5.73 -7.64
C GLN A 168 9.66 5.16 -7.37
N ALA A 169 9.07 4.51 -8.38
CA ALA A 169 7.85 3.75 -8.19
C ALA A 169 8.16 2.37 -7.59
N ILE A 170 7.38 1.96 -6.60
CA ILE A 170 7.26 0.55 -6.23
C ILE A 170 6.03 -0.03 -6.93
N SER A 171 6.11 -1.30 -7.32
CA SER A 171 4.96 -2.05 -7.81
C SER A 171 4.95 -3.48 -7.30
N PHE A 172 3.76 -4.09 -7.30
CA PHE A 172 3.58 -5.52 -7.05
C PHE A 172 2.83 -6.14 -8.22
N GLN A 173 3.29 -7.31 -8.64
CA GLN A 173 2.67 -8.10 -9.70
C GLN A 173 2.51 -9.54 -9.26
N VAL A 174 1.44 -10.20 -9.70
CA VAL A 174 1.25 -11.63 -9.46
C VAL A 174 2.41 -12.39 -10.11
N ALA A 175 3.01 -13.30 -9.35
CA ALA A 175 4.12 -14.09 -9.83
C ALA A 175 3.71 -14.95 -11.03
N ASP A 176 4.55 -15.00 -12.04
CA ASP A 176 4.35 -15.76 -13.26
C ASP A 176 5.41 -16.86 -13.37
N ILE A 177 4.98 -18.09 -13.66
CA ILE A 177 5.90 -19.24 -13.67
C ILE A 177 6.97 -19.07 -14.74
N ASP A 178 6.59 -18.60 -15.93
CA ASP A 178 7.52 -18.55 -17.06
C ASP A 178 8.55 -17.42 -16.89
N ASN A 179 8.13 -16.29 -16.30
CA ASN A 179 8.99 -15.13 -16.11
C ASN A 179 9.79 -15.17 -14.79
N ASP A 180 9.20 -15.66 -13.70
CA ASP A 180 9.74 -15.47 -12.35
C ASP A 180 10.39 -16.72 -11.74
N LEU A 181 10.16 -17.92 -12.28
CA LEU A 181 10.64 -19.17 -11.67
C LEU A 181 12.16 -19.20 -11.47
N HIS A 182 12.95 -18.77 -12.45
CA HIS A 182 14.41 -18.77 -12.32
C HIS A 182 14.90 -17.76 -11.28
N LEU A 183 14.20 -16.62 -11.16
CA LEU A 183 14.52 -15.61 -10.15
C LEU A 183 14.19 -16.14 -8.75
N LEU A 184 12.98 -16.68 -8.58
CA LEU A 184 12.53 -17.29 -7.33
C LEU A 184 13.46 -18.43 -6.91
N HIS A 185 13.85 -19.31 -7.85
CA HIS A 185 14.76 -20.40 -7.57
C HIS A 185 16.13 -19.92 -7.08
N ARG A 186 16.65 -18.84 -7.66
CA ARG A 186 17.90 -18.23 -7.19
C ARG A 186 17.77 -17.69 -5.78
N TRP A 187 16.68 -16.98 -5.49
CA TRP A 187 16.45 -16.40 -4.17
C TRP A 187 16.21 -17.46 -3.09
N MET A 188 15.43 -18.50 -3.38
CA MET A 188 15.17 -19.59 -2.43
C MET A 188 16.41 -20.41 -2.10
N ASN A 189 17.38 -20.49 -3.02
CA ASN A 189 18.67 -21.15 -2.80
C ASN A 189 19.77 -20.23 -2.21
N ASP A 190 19.50 -18.93 -1.99
CA ASP A 190 20.43 -18.08 -1.25
C ASP A 190 20.50 -18.61 0.21
N PRO A 191 21.68 -19.01 0.73
CA PRO A 191 21.80 -19.57 2.08
C PRO A 191 21.20 -18.69 3.19
N ARG A 192 21.20 -17.37 2.98
CA ARG A 192 20.57 -16.42 3.92
C ARG A 192 19.06 -16.52 3.90
N VAL A 193 18.46 -16.73 2.74
CA VAL A 193 17.01 -16.92 2.59
C VAL A 193 16.61 -18.29 3.11
N ASP A 194 17.34 -19.32 2.71
CA ASP A 194 17.06 -20.70 3.07
C ASP A 194 17.10 -20.93 4.60
N ALA A 195 17.98 -20.22 5.31
CA ALA A 195 18.03 -20.25 6.77
C ALA A 195 16.70 -19.91 7.48
N PHE A 196 15.77 -19.22 6.79
CA PHE A 196 14.46 -18.87 7.34
C PHE A 196 13.29 -19.46 6.54
N TRP A 197 13.43 -19.59 5.23
CA TRP A 197 12.38 -20.08 4.36
C TRP A 197 12.41 -21.61 4.21
N ASN A 198 13.59 -22.23 4.35
CA ASN A 198 13.81 -23.67 4.29
C ASN A 198 13.22 -24.31 3.02
N GLU A 199 13.40 -23.65 1.87
CA GLU A 199 12.90 -24.13 0.58
C GLU A 199 13.99 -24.41 -0.45
N ALA A 200 15.28 -24.34 -0.12
CA ALA A 200 16.33 -24.72 -1.06
C ALA A 200 16.07 -26.08 -1.73
N GLY A 201 16.49 -26.20 -2.98
CA GLY A 201 16.17 -27.33 -3.83
C GLY A 201 16.37 -27.05 -5.31
N ASP A 202 15.99 -28.03 -6.13
CA ASP A 202 16.10 -27.93 -7.58
C ASP A 202 15.01 -27.03 -8.20
N LEU A 203 15.10 -26.82 -9.51
CA LEU A 203 14.17 -25.96 -10.24
C LEU A 203 12.75 -26.54 -10.27
N GLU A 204 12.62 -27.87 -10.30
CA GLU A 204 11.33 -28.55 -10.39
C GLU A 204 10.56 -28.42 -9.08
N LYS A 205 11.24 -28.56 -7.93
CA LYS A 205 10.67 -28.27 -6.61
C LYS A 205 10.05 -26.87 -6.57
N HIS A 206 10.75 -25.86 -7.05
CA HIS A 206 10.25 -24.48 -7.07
C HIS A 206 9.14 -24.26 -8.11
N ARG A 207 9.15 -25.00 -9.22
CA ARG A 207 8.06 -24.99 -10.19
C ARG A 207 6.78 -25.53 -9.56
N CYS A 208 6.85 -26.69 -8.89
CA CYS A 208 5.72 -27.24 -8.14
C CYS A 208 5.26 -26.27 -7.05
N TYR A 209 6.20 -25.74 -6.25
CA TYR A 209 5.90 -24.77 -5.20
C TYR A 209 5.10 -23.58 -5.72
N LEU A 210 5.57 -22.91 -6.77
CA LEU A 210 4.90 -21.73 -7.31
C LEU A 210 3.56 -22.10 -7.97
N THR A 211 3.48 -23.25 -8.65
CA THR A 211 2.24 -23.77 -9.23
C THR A 211 1.18 -23.98 -8.16
N ASP A 212 1.54 -24.62 -7.05
CA ASP A 212 0.63 -24.89 -5.93
C ASP A 212 0.13 -23.59 -5.30
N LYS A 213 1.01 -22.58 -5.10
CA LYS A 213 0.61 -21.25 -4.60
C LYS A 213 -0.33 -20.52 -5.57
N LEU A 214 -0.09 -20.65 -6.87
CA LEU A 214 -0.96 -20.06 -7.89
C LEU A 214 -2.30 -20.80 -8.02
N ALA A 215 -2.36 -22.07 -7.65
CA ALA A 215 -3.61 -22.84 -7.60
C ALA A 215 -4.42 -22.56 -6.33
N ASP A 216 -3.78 -22.42 -5.16
CA ASP A 216 -4.44 -22.24 -3.86
C ASP A 216 -5.21 -20.90 -3.74
N PRO A 217 -6.56 -20.87 -3.70
CA PRO A 217 -7.35 -19.63 -3.62
C PRO A 217 -7.08 -18.78 -2.37
N HIS A 218 -6.50 -19.39 -1.33
CA HIS A 218 -6.18 -18.72 -0.08
C HIS A 218 -4.90 -17.86 -0.17
N MET A 219 -4.06 -18.11 -1.18
CA MET A 219 -2.75 -17.47 -1.38
C MET A 219 -2.75 -16.50 -2.56
N LEU A 220 -1.92 -15.47 -2.51
CA LEU A 220 -1.60 -14.58 -3.62
C LEU A 220 -0.08 -14.34 -3.65
N PRO A 221 0.66 -15.12 -4.46
CA PRO A 221 2.10 -14.91 -4.63
C PRO A 221 2.35 -13.68 -5.52
N VAL A 222 3.16 -12.74 -5.04
CA VAL A 222 3.51 -11.52 -5.80
C VAL A 222 5.00 -11.24 -5.79
N ILE A 223 5.51 -10.67 -6.88
CA ILE A 223 6.85 -10.11 -7.00
C ILE A 223 6.76 -8.61 -6.80
N GLY A 224 7.61 -8.09 -5.91
CA GLY A 224 7.80 -6.66 -5.73
C GLY A 224 8.91 -6.13 -6.61
N CYS A 225 8.67 -4.99 -7.27
CA CYS A 225 9.63 -4.31 -8.13
C CYS A 225 9.81 -2.84 -7.71
N PHE A 226 11.04 -2.35 -7.79
CA PHE A 226 11.34 -0.91 -7.75
C PHE A 226 11.69 -0.48 -9.17
N GLY A 227 10.85 0.37 -9.78
CA GLY A 227 10.83 0.50 -11.24
C GLY A 227 10.56 -0.86 -11.89
N ASP A 228 11.45 -1.28 -12.77
CA ASP A 228 11.39 -2.58 -13.45
C ASP A 228 12.28 -3.65 -12.79
N GLU A 229 12.99 -3.33 -11.71
CA GLU A 229 13.91 -4.25 -11.06
C GLU A 229 13.21 -5.05 -9.93
N PRO A 230 13.11 -6.38 -10.03
CA PRO A 230 12.48 -7.20 -9.00
C PRO A 230 13.41 -7.32 -7.78
N PHE A 231 12.82 -7.23 -6.58
CA PHE A 231 13.58 -7.22 -5.34
C PHE A 231 13.16 -8.27 -4.31
N GLY A 232 11.89 -8.68 -4.33
CA GLY A 232 11.36 -9.60 -3.34
C GLY A 232 10.15 -10.38 -3.81
N TYR A 233 9.97 -11.54 -3.19
CA TYR A 233 8.82 -12.42 -3.34
C TYR A 233 7.97 -12.36 -2.07
N PHE A 234 6.66 -12.23 -2.24
CA PHE A 234 5.71 -12.10 -1.14
C PHE A 234 4.57 -13.09 -1.32
N GLU A 235 4.10 -13.61 -0.21
CA GLU A 235 2.93 -14.47 -0.17
C GLU A 235 1.86 -13.79 0.68
N ILE A 236 0.89 -13.15 0.04
CA ILE A 236 -0.27 -12.58 0.74
C ILE A 236 -1.29 -13.68 0.92
N TYR A 237 -1.90 -13.79 2.10
CA TYR A 237 -2.84 -14.87 2.39
C TYR A 237 -4.08 -14.42 3.17
N TRP A 238 -5.16 -15.19 3.09
CA TRP A 238 -6.34 -15.02 3.93
C TRP A 238 -6.17 -15.73 5.27
N ALA A 239 -6.10 -14.98 6.37
CA ALA A 239 -5.70 -15.55 7.66
C ALA A 239 -6.66 -16.64 8.16
N LYS A 240 -7.96 -16.54 7.87
CA LYS A 240 -9.00 -17.53 8.23
C LYS A 240 -8.74 -18.93 7.67
N GLU A 241 -8.14 -19.01 6.49
CA GLU A 241 -7.77 -20.27 5.82
C GLU A 241 -6.33 -20.69 6.14
N ASN A 242 -5.54 -19.83 6.78
CA ASN A 242 -4.14 -20.10 7.06
C ASN A 242 -3.94 -20.93 8.34
N ARG A 243 -2.70 -21.35 8.63
CA ARG A 243 -2.31 -22.05 9.87
C ARG A 243 -2.38 -21.18 11.11
N ILE A 244 -2.40 -19.84 10.95
CA ILE A 244 -2.51 -18.89 12.07
C ILE A 244 -3.93 -18.81 12.64
N ALA A 245 -4.97 -19.17 11.85
CA ALA A 245 -6.37 -19.04 12.23
C ALA A 245 -6.73 -19.65 13.60
N PRO A 246 -6.28 -20.87 13.97
CA PRO A 246 -6.67 -21.48 15.25
C PRO A 246 -6.13 -20.74 16.48
N PHE A 247 -5.17 -19.84 16.29
CA PHE A 247 -4.47 -19.17 17.39
C PHE A 247 -5.11 -17.84 17.77
N TYR A 248 -6.15 -17.36 17.07
CA TYR A 248 -6.93 -16.19 17.46
C TYR A 248 -8.31 -16.22 16.82
N ASP A 249 -9.18 -15.27 17.17
CA ASP A 249 -10.48 -15.14 16.49
C ASP A 249 -10.29 -14.43 15.15
N ALA A 250 -9.95 -15.22 14.13
CA ALA A 250 -9.69 -14.72 12.77
C ALA A 250 -10.98 -14.25 12.11
N ASP A 251 -11.00 -13.00 11.63
CA ASP A 251 -12.13 -12.49 10.85
C ASP A 251 -12.06 -13.01 9.40
N ASP A 252 -13.21 -12.97 8.74
CA ASP A 252 -13.41 -13.47 7.37
C ASP A 252 -12.48 -12.83 6.32
N TYR A 253 -11.98 -11.62 6.57
CA TYR A 253 -11.14 -10.86 5.63
C TYR A 253 -9.81 -10.42 6.24
N ASP A 254 -9.40 -11.02 7.36
CA ASP A 254 -8.06 -10.82 7.87
C ASP A 254 -7.04 -11.33 6.85
N ARG A 255 -5.96 -10.57 6.65
CA ARG A 255 -4.88 -10.95 5.75
C ARG A 255 -3.57 -11.07 6.48
N GLY A 256 -2.66 -11.88 5.98
CA GLY A 256 -1.28 -11.87 6.42
C GLY A 256 -0.34 -11.95 5.24
N TRP A 257 0.96 -11.90 5.53
CA TRP A 257 1.97 -12.02 4.51
C TRP A 257 3.19 -12.79 4.99
N HIS A 258 3.89 -13.40 4.04
CA HIS A 258 5.27 -13.80 4.18
C HIS A 258 6.11 -13.07 3.13
N VAL A 259 7.41 -12.91 3.39
CA VAL A 259 8.31 -12.15 2.53
C VAL A 259 9.70 -12.75 2.47
N VAL A 260 10.27 -12.76 1.27
CA VAL A 260 11.69 -12.91 1.00
C VAL A 260 12.17 -11.70 0.22
N VAL A 261 13.18 -11.00 0.74
CA VAL A 261 13.94 -10.00 -0.03
C VAL A 261 15.19 -10.68 -0.56
N GLY A 262 15.20 -10.94 -1.86
CA GLY A 262 16.25 -11.68 -2.54
C GLY A 262 17.33 -10.79 -3.16
N ASN A 263 17.01 -9.54 -3.49
CA ASN A 263 17.97 -8.59 -4.03
C ASN A 263 18.56 -7.70 -2.92
N ASP A 264 19.87 -7.77 -2.71
CA ASP A 264 20.56 -7.02 -1.67
C ASP A 264 20.58 -5.51 -1.89
N ALA A 265 20.45 -5.04 -3.13
CA ALA A 265 20.43 -3.62 -3.47
C ALA A 265 19.25 -2.86 -2.85
N PHE A 266 18.15 -3.57 -2.56
CA PHE A 266 16.90 -3.00 -2.02
C PHE A 266 16.71 -3.30 -0.53
N ARG A 267 17.82 -3.44 0.20
CA ARG A 267 17.82 -3.68 1.65
C ARG A 267 18.10 -2.41 2.43
N GLY A 268 17.72 -2.43 3.71
CA GLY A 268 17.96 -1.33 4.64
C GLY A 268 16.74 -0.44 4.87
N ARG A 269 16.88 0.49 5.83
CA ARG A 269 15.75 1.25 6.41
C ARG A 269 14.93 1.99 5.35
N ARG A 270 15.58 2.63 4.36
CA ARG A 270 14.91 3.43 3.31
C ARG A 270 14.01 2.61 2.37
N TYR A 271 14.38 1.36 2.09
CA TYR A 271 13.61 0.47 1.24
C TYR A 271 12.53 -0.25 2.03
N ILE A 272 12.82 -0.67 3.28
CA ILE A 272 11.81 -1.24 4.18
C ILE A 272 10.68 -0.23 4.45
N SER A 273 11.02 1.05 4.68
CA SER A 273 10.02 2.11 4.86
C SER A 273 9.20 2.40 3.60
N ALA A 274 9.64 1.91 2.43
CA ALA A 274 8.91 2.03 1.17
C ALA A 274 8.06 0.79 0.87
N TRP A 275 8.66 -0.40 0.89
CA TRP A 275 7.96 -1.61 0.45
C TRP A 275 6.96 -2.13 1.47
N LEU A 276 7.27 -2.11 2.78
CA LEU A 276 6.38 -2.70 3.77
C LEU A 276 5.07 -1.92 3.84
N PRO A 277 5.07 -0.57 4.01
CA PRO A 277 3.81 0.16 4.00
C PRO A 277 3.06 0.08 2.67
N SER A 278 3.75 -0.04 1.53
CA SER A 278 3.11 -0.19 0.22
C SER A 278 2.42 -1.55 0.05
N LEU A 279 3.03 -2.63 0.56
CA LEU A 279 2.41 -3.96 0.59
C LEU A 279 1.17 -3.97 1.49
N LEU A 280 1.28 -3.40 2.69
CA LEU A 280 0.16 -3.30 3.64
C LEU A 280 -0.98 -2.44 3.07
N HIS A 281 -0.62 -1.34 2.41
CA HIS A 281 -1.56 -0.49 1.71
C HIS A 281 -2.31 -1.29 0.62
N TYR A 282 -1.58 -2.03 -0.23
CA TYR A 282 -2.21 -2.91 -1.22
C TYR A 282 -3.18 -3.91 -0.56
N MET A 283 -2.77 -4.60 0.50
CA MET A 283 -3.61 -5.57 1.21
C MET A 283 -4.92 -4.97 1.73
N PHE A 284 -4.89 -3.73 2.22
CA PHE A 284 -6.08 -3.00 2.66
C PHE A 284 -6.97 -2.52 1.50
N LEU A 285 -6.40 -2.21 0.33
CA LEU A 285 -7.17 -1.70 -0.82
C LEU A 285 -7.73 -2.82 -1.72
N ASP A 286 -7.07 -3.96 -1.77
CA ASP A 286 -7.43 -5.10 -2.63
C ASP A 286 -8.84 -5.61 -2.30
N ASP A 287 -9.18 -5.69 -1.01
CA ASP A 287 -10.55 -5.91 -0.52
C ASP A 287 -10.85 -4.96 0.64
N CYS A 288 -11.84 -4.07 0.45
CA CYS A 288 -12.21 -3.05 1.42
C CYS A 288 -12.74 -3.61 2.76
N ARG A 289 -13.12 -4.89 2.80
CA ARG A 289 -13.56 -5.58 4.03
C ARG A 289 -12.38 -5.99 4.91
N THR A 290 -11.15 -5.92 4.41
CA THR A 290 -9.93 -6.17 5.20
C THR A 290 -9.77 -5.11 6.28
N GLN A 291 -9.95 -5.48 7.54
CA GLN A 291 -9.79 -4.60 8.71
C GLN A 291 -8.51 -4.85 9.51
N ARG A 292 -7.91 -6.03 9.37
CA ARG A 292 -6.70 -6.41 10.12
C ARG A 292 -5.71 -7.11 9.22
N ILE A 293 -4.45 -6.78 9.42
CA ILE A 293 -3.31 -7.51 8.84
C ILE A 293 -2.55 -8.17 9.98
N VAL A 294 -2.31 -9.47 9.88
CA VAL A 294 -1.65 -10.28 10.90
C VAL A 294 -0.31 -10.82 10.44
N GLY A 295 0.55 -11.12 11.41
CA GLY A 295 1.84 -11.76 11.17
C GLY A 295 2.27 -12.63 12.35
N GLU A 296 3.23 -13.49 12.09
CA GLU A 296 3.69 -14.53 13.02
C GLU A 296 5.23 -14.65 13.07
N PRO A 297 5.97 -13.54 13.32
CA PRO A 297 7.41 -13.61 13.51
C PRO A 297 7.78 -14.56 14.66
N ALA A 298 8.98 -15.16 14.58
CA ALA A 298 9.49 -15.97 15.67
C ALA A 298 9.64 -15.11 16.94
N ALA A 299 9.18 -15.61 18.09
CA ALA A 299 9.18 -14.87 19.35
C ALA A 299 10.60 -14.49 19.80
N ALA A 300 11.60 -15.30 19.44
CA ALA A 300 13.01 -15.04 19.71
C ALA A 300 13.60 -13.92 18.83
N HIS A 301 12.96 -13.57 17.70
CA HIS A 301 13.46 -12.57 16.75
C HIS A 301 13.09 -11.14 17.18
N SER A 302 13.63 -10.70 18.32
CA SER A 302 13.28 -9.41 18.95
C SER A 302 13.46 -8.19 18.03
N GLN A 303 14.46 -8.20 17.15
CA GLN A 303 14.67 -7.11 16.18
C GLN A 303 13.55 -7.01 15.13
N GLN A 304 13.07 -8.13 14.60
CA GLN A 304 11.97 -8.15 13.64
C GLN A 304 10.69 -7.67 14.31
N ILE A 305 10.43 -8.12 15.53
CA ILE A 305 9.29 -7.69 16.33
C ILE A 305 9.34 -6.17 16.58
N ARG A 306 10.49 -5.61 16.99
CA ARG A 306 10.65 -4.15 17.16
C ARG A 306 10.43 -3.37 15.87
N ASN A 307 10.85 -3.92 14.73
CA ASN A 307 10.62 -3.29 13.43
C ASN A 307 9.13 -3.25 13.10
N LEU A 308 8.40 -4.34 13.35
CA LEU A 308 6.96 -4.41 13.15
C LEU A 308 6.19 -3.45 14.08
N GLU A 309 6.62 -3.32 15.35
CA GLU A 309 6.06 -2.31 16.26
C GLU A 309 6.24 -0.88 15.73
N ARG A 310 7.43 -0.56 15.20
CA ARG A 310 7.69 0.74 14.56
C ARG A 310 6.88 0.95 13.28
N SER A 311 6.44 -0.13 12.64
CA SER A 311 5.50 -0.11 11.52
C SER A 311 4.03 -0.19 11.96
N GLY A 312 3.75 0.01 13.26
CA GLY A 312 2.40 0.12 13.84
C GLY A 312 1.72 -1.19 14.25
N PHE A 313 2.40 -2.32 14.14
CA PHE A 313 1.84 -3.58 14.61
C PHE A 313 1.82 -3.65 16.14
N ALA A 314 0.71 -4.12 16.70
CA ALA A 314 0.61 -4.48 18.11
C ALA A 314 1.03 -5.94 18.31
N LYS A 315 1.72 -6.25 19.41
CA LYS A 315 1.90 -7.63 19.88
C LYS A 315 0.64 -8.05 20.61
N ILE A 316 -0.01 -9.10 20.12
CA ILE A 316 -1.25 -9.60 20.70
C ILE A 316 -0.93 -10.66 21.76
N LYS A 317 -0.22 -11.71 21.36
CA LYS A 317 0.21 -12.78 22.28
C LYS A 317 1.29 -13.66 21.65
N ASN A 318 1.97 -14.45 22.48
CA ASN A 318 2.81 -15.55 22.04
C ASN A 318 2.01 -16.84 21.95
N PHE A 319 2.37 -17.70 21.01
CA PHE A 319 1.78 -19.03 20.84
C PHE A 319 2.80 -19.99 20.21
N ASP A 320 2.50 -21.28 20.22
CA ASP A 320 3.42 -22.31 19.75
C ASP A 320 2.87 -22.98 18.49
N PHE A 321 3.63 -22.90 17.39
CA PHE A 321 3.53 -23.83 16.27
C PHE A 321 4.35 -25.08 16.56
N PRO A 322 4.07 -26.21 15.86
CA PRO A 322 4.88 -27.42 15.98
C PRO A 322 6.38 -27.20 15.77
N HIS A 323 6.76 -26.23 14.94
CA HIS A 323 8.14 -25.96 14.53
C HIS A 323 8.74 -24.66 15.10
N LYS A 324 7.95 -23.77 15.73
CA LYS A 324 8.44 -22.50 16.31
C LYS A 324 7.51 -21.93 17.37
N ARG A 325 8.08 -21.21 18.34
CA ARG A 325 7.34 -20.25 19.18
C ARG A 325 7.19 -18.93 18.42
N ALA A 326 5.95 -18.50 18.18
CA ALA A 326 5.62 -17.31 17.41
C ALA A 326 4.99 -16.22 18.28
N THR A 327 5.07 -14.98 17.81
CA THR A 327 4.32 -13.84 18.35
C THR A 327 3.27 -13.42 17.34
N LEU A 328 1.99 -13.49 17.69
CA LEU A 328 0.92 -12.91 16.88
C LEU A 328 1.06 -11.39 16.95
N VAL A 329 1.30 -10.79 15.79
CA VAL A 329 1.25 -9.34 15.61
C VAL A 329 0.07 -8.96 14.75
N MET A 330 -0.50 -7.78 14.98
CA MET A 330 -1.67 -7.30 14.26
C MET A 330 -1.58 -5.81 14.00
N LEU A 331 -1.92 -5.40 12.78
CA LEU A 331 -2.09 -4.01 12.38
C LEU A 331 -3.55 -3.79 11.97
N LEU A 332 -4.19 -2.81 12.59
CA LEU A 332 -5.55 -2.41 12.27
C LEU A 332 -5.56 -1.42 11.10
N ARG A 333 -6.59 -1.51 10.26
CA ARG A 333 -6.87 -0.58 9.18
C ARG A 333 -6.92 0.86 9.69
N GLU A 334 -7.73 1.09 10.73
CA GLU A 334 -7.86 2.39 11.40
C GLU A 334 -6.50 2.97 11.78
N ARG A 335 -5.65 2.17 12.41
CA ARG A 335 -4.31 2.61 12.82
C ARG A 335 -3.40 2.90 11.63
N PHE A 336 -3.40 2.02 10.61
CA PHE A 336 -2.57 2.22 9.43
C PHE A 336 -2.87 3.56 8.74
N PHE A 337 -4.16 3.86 8.58
CA PHE A 337 -4.56 5.08 7.92
C PHE A 337 -4.45 6.30 8.85
N GLY A 338 -4.97 6.20 10.08
CA GLY A 338 -4.98 7.26 11.09
C GLY A 338 -3.59 7.77 11.48
N ASP A 339 -2.67 6.84 11.76
CA ASP A 339 -1.28 7.19 12.12
C ASP A 339 -0.41 7.48 10.88
N ARG A 340 -0.98 7.40 9.66
CA ARG A 340 -0.31 7.65 8.37
C ARG A 340 0.95 6.80 8.17
N LEU A 341 0.85 5.52 8.48
CA LEU A 341 1.98 4.58 8.46
C LEU A 341 2.53 4.31 7.05
N TRP A 342 1.91 4.88 6.01
CA TRP A 342 2.40 4.91 4.64
C TRP A 342 3.54 5.91 4.41
N LEU A 343 3.80 6.82 5.36
CA LEU A 343 4.94 7.73 5.37
C LEU A 343 6.06 7.17 6.27
N PRO A 344 7.34 7.52 6.01
CA PRO A 344 8.41 7.19 6.92
C PRO A 344 8.17 7.89 8.26
N ALA A 345 8.39 7.17 9.37
CA ALA A 345 8.39 7.78 10.69
C ALA A 345 9.35 8.99 10.69
N SER A 346 8.87 10.15 11.12
CA SER A 346 9.71 11.32 11.36
C SER A 346 10.75 10.94 12.41
N ASP A 347 12.02 11.31 12.22
CA ASP A 347 13.10 11.06 13.19
C ASP A 347 12.95 11.91 14.48
N SER A 348 11.74 12.33 14.83
CA SER A 348 11.44 12.99 16.10
C SER A 348 11.55 11.97 17.23
N PRO A 349 12.32 12.25 18.29
CA PRO A 349 12.40 11.35 19.43
C PRO A 349 11.02 11.22 20.06
N VAL A 350 10.57 9.98 20.26
CA VAL A 350 9.38 9.67 21.05
C VAL A 350 9.61 10.25 22.44
N VAL A 351 8.92 11.35 22.77
CA VAL A 351 8.84 11.82 24.15
C VAL A 351 7.92 10.83 24.85
N SER A 352 8.52 9.90 25.59
CA SER A 352 7.81 9.05 26.53
C SER A 352 7.23 9.96 27.62
N SER A 353 5.91 10.13 27.63
CA SER A 353 5.17 10.66 28.78
C SER A 353 5.07 9.61 29.86
#